data_AF-A0A1D6LRL3-F1
#
_entry.id   AF-A0A1D6LRL3-F1
#
_cell.length_a   1.000
_cell.length_b   1.000
_cell.length_c   1.000
_cell.angle_alpha   90.00
_cell.angle_beta   90.00
_cell.angle_gamma   90.00
#
_symmetry.space_group_name_H-M   'P 1'
#
loop_
_entity.id
_entity.type
_entity.pdbx_description
1 polymer ?
#
loop_
_entity_poly.entity_id
_entity_poly.type
_entity_poly.pdbx_seq_one_letter_code
_entity_poly.pdbx_strand_id
1 'polypeptide(L)'
;MACTDNVMRALFLLALFCVMHGEKEESKRIDAKASGPGGSFDITKLGASGNGKIDNTKAVQEAWASACGDTGKQTILIPKGDFLVGQLNFTGPCKGDVTIHVDGNLLSTMDLSQYKEHGNWIEILRVDNLVITGKGNLDGLGPAVWSKNSCAKKYDCKILPNSLVMDFVNNGEVSGVTLLNSKFFHMKMYQCKDMLIKDVTVTALGDSPNTDLQGEHHRRDLRLRPRHQHRQPRAVQG
;
A
#
# COMPACT_ATOMS: atom_id res chain seq x y z
N MET A 1 3.43 -62.14 40.70
CA MET A 1 2.04 -62.11 41.18
C MET A 1 1.96 -61.00 42.22
N ALA A 2 0.93 -60.15 42.09
CA ALA A 2 0.51 -59.06 42.98
C ALA A 2 0.70 -59.34 44.49
N CYS A 3 0.73 -58.40 45.43
CA CYS A 3 0.46 -56.98 45.56
C CYS A 3 1.04 -56.65 46.95
N THR A 4 1.50 -55.43 47.24
CA THR A 4 1.43 -54.95 48.63
C THR A 4 1.16 -53.47 48.70
N ASP A 5 0.20 -53.17 49.57
CA ASP A 5 -0.39 -51.90 49.91
C ASP A 5 0.54 -50.98 50.72
N ASN A 6 0.12 -49.72 50.72
CA ASN A 6 0.56 -48.58 51.50
C ASN A 6 0.89 -48.87 52.98
N VAL A 7 1.84 -48.11 53.55
CA VAL A 7 1.62 -47.13 54.63
C VAL A 7 2.96 -46.63 55.19
N MET A 8 3.14 -45.31 55.13
CA MET A 8 3.88 -44.40 56.03
C MET A 8 5.23 -44.83 56.62
N ARG A 9 6.28 -44.03 56.35
CA ARG A 9 7.16 -43.49 57.40
C ARG A 9 8.16 -42.42 56.90
N ALA A 10 8.17 -41.31 57.66
CA ALA A 10 9.26 -40.36 57.92
C ALA A 10 9.74 -39.47 56.74
N LEU A 11 9.44 -38.17 56.71
CA LEU A 11 9.92 -37.03 57.53
C LEU A 11 11.20 -36.36 56.98
N PHE A 12 11.14 -35.01 57.00
CA PHE A 12 12.21 -34.00 56.94
C PHE A 12 12.66 -33.46 55.56
N LEU A 13 12.00 -32.34 55.20
CA LEU A 13 12.58 -31.02 54.90
C LEU A 13 14.03 -31.00 54.39
N LEU A 14 14.21 -30.52 53.16
CA LEU A 14 15.21 -29.48 52.83
C LEU A 14 14.81 -28.82 51.50
N ALA A 15 14.44 -27.55 51.60
CA ALA A 15 14.23 -26.67 50.47
C ALA A 15 15.55 -26.43 49.74
N LEU A 16 15.60 -26.71 48.43
CA LEU A 16 16.61 -26.15 47.54
C LEU A 16 15.92 -25.42 46.38
N PHE A 17 15.95 -24.11 46.52
CA PHE A 17 15.83 -23.04 45.53
C PHE A 17 15.85 -23.49 44.06
N CYS A 18 14.68 -23.51 43.42
CA CYS A 18 14.56 -23.30 41.98
C CYS A 18 14.66 -21.78 41.71
N VAL A 19 15.86 -21.27 41.43
CA VAL A 19 16.01 -19.95 40.81
C VAL A 19 15.91 -20.15 39.30
N MET A 20 14.68 -20.15 38.80
CA MET A 20 14.42 -19.86 37.39
C MET A 20 14.50 -18.33 37.25
N HIS A 21 15.58 -17.82 36.66
CA HIS A 21 15.63 -16.44 36.18
C HIS A 21 14.65 -16.33 35.00
N GLY A 22 13.38 -16.08 35.32
CA GLY A 22 12.41 -15.57 34.36
C GLY A 22 12.69 -14.09 34.16
N GLU A 23 13.36 -13.75 33.06
CA GLU A 23 13.41 -12.38 32.58
C GLU A 23 11.98 -11.95 32.25
N LYS A 24 11.44 -11.06 33.08
CA LYS A 24 10.12 -10.48 32.92
C LYS A 24 10.25 -9.42 31.83
N GLU A 25 10.05 -9.80 30.57
CA GLU A 25 9.78 -8.81 29.52
C GLU A 25 8.47 -8.10 29.87
N GLU A 26 8.62 -6.86 30.33
CA GLU A 26 7.52 -5.92 30.51
C GLU A 26 7.00 -5.53 29.13
N SER A 27 6.03 -6.31 28.64
CA SER A 27 5.23 -5.94 27.49
C SER A 27 4.50 -4.64 27.84
N LYS A 28 5.03 -3.52 27.32
CA LYS A 28 4.33 -2.23 27.31
C LYS A 28 3.01 -2.45 26.59
N ARG A 29 1.95 -2.60 27.38
CA ARG A 29 0.58 -2.43 26.94
C ARG A 29 0.48 -1.00 26.42
N ILE A 30 0.57 -0.82 25.11
CA ILE A 30 0.17 0.43 24.49
C ILE A 30 -1.32 0.50 24.74
N ASP A 31 -1.72 1.35 25.68
CA ASP A 31 -3.10 1.69 25.90
C ASP A 31 -3.68 2.11 24.56
N ALA A 32 -4.59 1.29 24.03
CA ALA A 32 -5.39 1.63 22.87
C ALA A 32 -6.21 2.85 23.23
N LYS A 33 -5.64 4.03 22.95
CA LYS A 33 -6.32 5.30 23.05
C LYS A 33 -7.55 5.20 22.16
N ALA A 34 -8.73 5.39 22.77
CA ALA A 34 -9.97 5.51 22.05
C ALA A 34 -9.78 6.49 20.86
N SER A 35 -10.23 6.02 19.71
CA SER A 35 -10.11 6.61 18.39
C SER A 35 -10.54 8.08 18.38
N GLY A 36 -9.64 8.93 17.89
CA GLY A 36 -9.87 10.36 17.76
C GLY A 36 -10.61 10.73 16.46
N PRO A 37 -11.04 12.00 16.30
CA PRO A 37 -11.73 12.50 15.09
C PRO A 37 -10.88 12.48 13.81
N GLY A 38 -9.59 12.15 13.92
CA GLY A 38 -8.63 12.00 12.85
C GLY A 38 -7.21 11.94 13.39
N GLY A 39 -6.26 11.46 12.58
CA GLY A 39 -4.88 11.22 12.97
C GLY A 39 -3.91 11.28 11.79
N SER A 40 -2.61 11.27 12.08
CA SER A 40 -1.57 11.24 11.05
C SER A 40 -0.45 10.26 11.37
N PHE A 41 -0.08 9.45 10.38
CA PHE A 41 0.97 8.44 10.41
C PHE A 41 2.12 8.89 9.51
N ASP A 42 3.09 9.56 10.10
CA ASP A 42 4.33 9.95 9.42
C ASP A 42 5.26 8.73 9.32
N ILE A 43 5.61 8.33 8.10
CA ILE A 43 6.42 7.13 7.86
C ILE A 43 7.81 7.21 8.51
N THR A 44 8.37 8.41 8.72
CA THR A 44 9.68 8.58 9.37
C THR A 44 9.60 8.27 10.87
N LYS A 45 8.45 8.52 11.50
CA LYS A 45 8.18 8.12 12.89
C LYS A 45 7.97 6.61 13.03
N LEU A 46 7.73 5.92 11.91
CA LEU A 46 7.64 4.46 11.80
C LEU A 46 8.97 3.83 11.33
N GLY A 47 10.06 4.61 11.32
CA GLY A 47 11.41 4.13 11.01
C GLY A 47 11.82 4.24 9.54
N ALA A 48 11.02 4.88 8.68
CA ALA A 48 11.42 5.11 7.30
C ALA A 48 12.61 6.09 7.19
N SER A 49 13.55 5.78 6.30
CA SER A 49 14.74 6.58 6.00
C SER A 49 14.66 7.15 4.58
N GLY A 50 14.68 8.48 4.48
CA GLY A 50 14.54 9.24 3.23
C GLY A 50 15.81 9.33 2.38
N ASN A 51 16.66 8.29 2.37
CA ASN A 51 17.96 8.28 1.69
C ASN A 51 17.98 7.56 0.32
N GLY A 52 16.84 7.02 -0.12
CA GLY A 52 16.65 6.34 -1.41
C GLY A 52 17.29 4.95 -1.51
N LYS A 53 17.86 4.42 -0.42
CA LYS A 53 18.65 3.17 -0.43
C LYS A 53 18.09 2.09 0.48
N ILE A 54 17.54 2.49 1.63
CA ILE A 54 16.97 1.56 2.60
C ILE A 54 15.55 1.21 2.17
N ASP A 55 15.19 -0.06 2.23
CA ASP A 55 13.82 -0.50 1.99
C ASP A 55 12.90 -0.03 3.13
N ASN A 56 11.91 0.78 2.78
CA ASN A 56 10.93 1.37 3.68
C ASN A 56 9.55 0.71 3.59
N THR A 57 9.41 -0.40 2.85
CA THR A 57 8.12 -1.07 2.58
C THR A 57 7.34 -1.33 3.87
N LYS A 58 8.02 -1.83 4.90
CA LYS A 58 7.39 -2.13 6.20
C LYS A 58 6.78 -0.89 6.85
N ALA A 59 7.52 0.22 6.90
CA ALA A 59 7.04 1.46 7.52
C ALA A 59 5.81 2.02 6.80
N VAL A 60 5.80 1.95 5.47
CA VAL A 60 4.66 2.42 4.67
C VAL A 60 3.44 1.49 4.83
N GLN A 61 3.64 0.16 4.85
CA GLN A 61 2.54 -0.78 5.11
C GLN A 61 1.98 -0.67 6.54
N GLU A 62 2.82 -0.38 7.52
CA GLU A 62 2.39 -0.14 8.90
C GLU A 62 1.58 1.15 9.03
N ALA A 63 1.98 2.21 8.32
CA ALA A 63 1.19 3.44 8.24
C ALA A 63 -0.19 3.18 7.60
N TRP A 64 -0.23 2.38 6.53
CA TRP A 64 -1.50 1.97 5.89
C TRP A 64 -2.39 1.18 6.82
N ALA A 65 -1.85 0.12 7.45
CA ALA A 65 -2.61 -0.72 8.36
C ALA A 65 -3.21 0.09 9.51
N SER A 66 -2.44 1.04 10.05
CA SER A 66 -2.87 1.91 11.14
C SER A 66 -3.94 2.90 10.70
N ALA A 67 -3.75 3.58 9.55
CA ALA A 67 -4.73 4.52 9.00
C ALA A 67 -6.04 3.84 8.60
N CYS A 68 -5.96 2.73 7.85
CA CYS A 68 -7.14 2.01 7.38
C CYS A 68 -7.90 1.32 8.54
N GLY A 69 -7.18 0.94 9.59
CA GLY A 69 -7.72 0.28 10.78
C GLY A 69 -8.37 1.21 11.81
N ASP A 70 -8.30 2.52 11.63
CA ASP A 70 -8.85 3.54 12.54
C ASP A 70 -10.05 4.27 11.93
N THR A 71 -10.87 4.86 12.79
CA THR A 71 -12.06 5.64 12.41
C THR A 71 -11.71 7.12 12.18
N GLY A 72 -12.62 7.88 11.58
CA GLY A 72 -12.39 9.30 11.29
C GLY A 72 -11.49 9.52 10.07
N LYS A 73 -10.89 10.71 9.96
CA LYS A 73 -10.03 11.08 8.82
C LYS A 73 -8.57 10.85 9.15
N GLN A 74 -7.96 9.86 8.50
CA GLN A 74 -6.59 9.44 8.76
C GLN A 74 -5.66 9.89 7.63
N THR A 75 -4.46 10.34 7.97
CA THR A 75 -3.46 10.80 6.98
C THR A 75 -2.16 10.03 7.10
N ILE A 76 -1.79 9.27 6.09
CA ILE A 76 -0.43 8.75 5.93
C ILE A 76 0.42 9.87 5.32
N LEU A 77 1.46 10.30 6.02
CA LEU A 77 2.36 11.37 5.57
C LEU A 77 3.67 10.77 5.06
N ILE A 78 3.98 11.04 3.80
CA ILE A 78 5.26 10.75 3.14
C ILE A 78 5.98 12.10 2.99
N PRO A 79 6.83 12.48 3.96
CA PRO A 79 7.48 13.79 3.95
C PRO A 79 8.54 13.88 2.86
N LYS A 80 9.18 15.04 2.73
CA LYS A 80 10.32 15.22 1.81
C LYS A 80 11.44 14.23 2.11
N GLY A 81 11.99 13.65 1.04
CA GLY A 81 13.05 12.63 1.08
C GLY A 81 12.81 11.56 0.02
N ASP A 82 13.78 10.67 -0.16
CA ASP A 82 13.70 9.56 -1.10
C ASP A 82 13.45 8.25 -0.34
N PHE A 83 12.33 7.60 -0.59
CA PHE A 83 11.92 6.39 0.13
C PHE A 83 11.80 5.22 -0.83
N LEU A 84 12.82 4.37 -0.87
CA LEU A 84 12.78 3.12 -1.61
C LEU A 84 11.76 2.18 -0.98
N VAL A 85 10.84 1.66 -1.80
CA VAL A 85 9.79 0.72 -1.39
C VAL A 85 9.58 -0.35 -2.45
N GLY A 86 9.35 -1.57 -2.00
CA GLY A 86 8.87 -2.69 -2.81
C GLY A 86 7.37 -2.61 -3.08
N GLN A 87 6.75 -3.77 -3.29
CA GLN A 87 5.31 -3.85 -3.54
C GLN A 87 4.49 -3.43 -2.31
N LEU A 88 3.54 -2.51 -2.53
CA LEU A 88 2.60 -1.97 -1.56
C LEU A 88 1.18 -2.43 -1.92
N ASN A 89 0.62 -3.29 -1.08
CA ASN A 89 -0.75 -3.79 -1.24
C ASN A 89 -1.63 -3.22 -0.13
N PHE A 90 -2.45 -2.25 -0.50
CA PHE A 90 -3.32 -1.48 0.37
C PHE A 90 -4.76 -1.96 0.23
N THR A 91 -5.16 -2.89 1.10
CA THR A 91 -6.47 -3.54 1.02
C THR A 91 -7.40 -3.03 2.11
N GLY A 92 -8.61 -2.63 1.72
CA GLY A 92 -9.72 -2.32 2.63
C GLY A 92 -10.65 -3.53 2.88
N PRO A 93 -11.86 -3.30 3.43
CA PRO A 93 -12.46 -2.00 3.71
C PRO A 93 -11.78 -1.29 4.88
N CYS A 94 -11.62 0.03 4.77
CA CYS A 94 -11.11 0.87 5.87
C CYS A 94 -12.25 1.30 6.80
N LYS A 95 -11.95 1.52 8.08
CA LYS A 95 -12.94 1.97 9.07
C LYS A 95 -13.26 3.47 8.98
N GLY A 96 -12.44 4.23 8.26
CA GLY A 96 -12.57 5.67 8.06
C GLY A 96 -11.95 6.13 6.75
N ASP A 97 -11.92 7.44 6.56
CA ASP A 97 -11.36 8.06 5.35
C ASP A 97 -9.84 8.02 5.43
N VAL A 98 -9.18 7.69 4.32
CA VAL A 98 -7.70 7.61 4.28
C VAL A 98 -7.16 8.60 3.25
N THR A 99 -6.26 9.47 3.71
CA THR A 99 -5.44 10.35 2.87
C THR A 99 -4.00 9.85 2.84
N ILE A 100 -3.44 9.66 1.66
CA ILE A 100 -2.01 9.45 1.43
C ILE A 100 -1.46 10.79 0.93
N HIS A 101 -0.75 11.51 1.81
CA HIS A 101 -0.15 12.80 1.50
C HIS A 101 1.34 12.63 1.13
N VAL A 102 1.70 12.95 -0.10
CA VAL A 102 3.01 12.70 -0.70
C VAL A 102 3.72 14.03 -0.98
N ASP A 103 4.67 14.38 -0.12
CA ASP A 103 5.56 15.53 -0.32
C ASP A 103 6.98 15.13 -0.78
N GLY A 104 7.39 13.89 -0.51
CA GLY A 104 8.66 13.33 -0.97
C GLY A 104 8.54 12.44 -2.19
N ASN A 105 9.51 11.55 -2.35
CA ASN A 105 9.60 10.61 -3.46
C ASN A 105 9.44 9.18 -2.94
N LEU A 106 8.41 8.48 -3.41
CA LEU A 106 8.41 7.02 -3.34
C LEU A 106 9.16 6.50 -4.55
N LEU A 107 10.16 5.65 -4.31
CA LEU A 107 10.97 5.01 -5.35
C LEU A 107 10.65 3.53 -5.38
N SER A 108 10.26 3.02 -6.54
CA SER A 108 9.96 1.62 -6.74
C SER A 108 11.23 0.76 -6.74
N THR A 109 11.24 -0.39 -6.06
CA THR A 109 12.32 -1.37 -6.22
C THR A 109 12.56 -1.72 -7.69
N MET A 110 13.82 -1.88 -8.08
CA MET A 110 14.21 -2.31 -9.43
C MET A 110 14.34 -3.83 -9.51
N ASP A 111 14.31 -4.52 -8.37
CA ASP A 111 14.35 -5.98 -8.31
C ASP A 111 12.98 -6.57 -8.64
N LEU A 112 12.82 -7.02 -9.89
CA LEU A 112 11.58 -7.62 -10.38
C LEU A 112 11.19 -8.93 -9.67
N SER A 113 12.10 -9.55 -8.91
CA SER A 113 11.79 -10.77 -8.13
C SER A 113 11.01 -10.47 -6.85
N GLN A 114 11.02 -9.21 -6.39
CA GLN A 114 10.27 -8.77 -5.20
C GLN A 114 8.79 -8.52 -5.48
N TYR A 115 8.38 -8.56 -6.75
CA TYR A 115 6.98 -8.50 -7.14
C TYR A 115 6.42 -9.91 -7.23
N LYS A 116 5.20 -10.08 -6.74
CA LYS A 116 4.42 -11.28 -7.04
C LYS A 116 4.23 -11.41 -8.55
N GLU A 117 3.95 -12.63 -9.00
CA GLU A 117 3.57 -12.86 -10.39
C GLU A 117 2.35 -11.99 -10.74
N HIS A 118 2.45 -11.23 -11.84
CA HIS A 118 1.49 -10.20 -12.24
C HIS A 118 1.23 -9.10 -11.18
N GLY A 119 2.12 -8.92 -10.21
CA GLY A 119 2.01 -7.93 -9.16
C GLY A 119 2.20 -6.50 -9.66
N ASN A 120 1.47 -5.58 -9.05
CA ASN A 120 1.60 -4.13 -9.25
C ASN A 120 2.58 -3.54 -8.20
N TRP A 121 3.01 -2.29 -8.38
CA TRP A 121 3.83 -1.60 -7.38
C TRP A 121 2.99 -1.08 -6.22
N ILE A 122 2.05 -0.18 -6.49
CA ILE A 122 1.09 0.31 -5.50
C ILE A 122 -0.28 -0.17 -5.95
N GLU A 123 -0.88 -1.08 -5.20
CA GLU A 123 -2.21 -1.62 -5.45
C GLU A 123 -3.13 -1.25 -4.30
N ILE A 124 -4.24 -0.59 -4.61
CA ILE A 124 -5.25 -0.17 -3.64
C ILE A 124 -6.56 -0.85 -3.99
N LEU A 125 -7.06 -1.68 -3.07
CA LEU A 125 -8.16 -2.60 -3.32
C LEU A 125 -9.29 -2.39 -2.31
N ARG A 126 -10.51 -2.13 -2.81
CA ARG A 126 -11.76 -2.05 -2.02
C ARG A 126 -11.71 -1.01 -0.90
N VAL A 127 -11.48 0.25 -1.28
CA VAL A 127 -11.40 1.38 -0.35
C VAL A 127 -12.43 2.44 -0.74
N ASP A 128 -13.19 2.92 0.23
CA ASP A 128 -14.06 4.09 0.06
C ASP A 128 -13.37 5.32 0.66
N ASN A 129 -13.64 6.51 0.10
CA ASN A 129 -13.15 7.80 0.60
C ASN A 129 -11.61 7.89 0.68
N LEU A 130 -10.94 7.48 -0.39
CA LEU A 130 -9.49 7.55 -0.53
C LEU A 130 -9.05 8.89 -1.15
N VAL A 131 -8.04 9.53 -0.59
CA VAL A 131 -7.35 10.67 -1.21
C VAL A 131 -5.87 10.34 -1.36
N ILE A 132 -5.29 10.50 -2.54
CA ILE A 132 -3.85 10.54 -2.77
C ILE A 132 -3.52 11.96 -3.22
N THR A 133 -2.76 12.70 -2.43
CA THR A 133 -2.50 14.12 -2.72
C THR A 133 -1.09 14.54 -2.36
N GLY A 134 -0.71 15.78 -2.68
CA GLY A 134 0.59 16.36 -2.40
C GLY A 134 1.30 16.82 -3.67
N LYS A 135 2.59 17.13 -3.57
CA LYS A 135 3.43 17.60 -4.69
C LYS A 135 4.64 16.70 -4.98
N GLY A 136 4.72 15.58 -4.27
CA GLY A 136 5.78 14.59 -4.38
C GLY A 136 5.62 13.67 -5.60
N ASN A 137 6.55 12.72 -5.71
CA ASN A 137 6.68 11.84 -6.85
C ASN A 137 6.44 10.37 -6.49
N LEU A 138 5.73 9.65 -7.35
CA LEU A 138 5.69 8.19 -7.40
C LEU A 138 6.56 7.74 -8.58
N ASP A 139 7.84 7.46 -8.32
CA ASP A 139 8.81 7.08 -9.34
C ASP A 139 8.89 5.55 -9.47
N GLY A 140 8.39 5.05 -10.59
CA GLY A 140 8.39 3.63 -10.94
C GLY A 140 9.78 3.09 -11.28
N LEU A 141 10.82 3.91 -11.44
CA LEU A 141 12.17 3.51 -11.85
C LEU A 141 12.17 2.52 -13.04
N GLY A 142 11.29 2.78 -14.00
CA GLY A 142 11.09 2.00 -15.23
C GLY A 142 12.33 1.84 -16.10
N PRO A 143 13.11 2.91 -16.39
CA PRO A 143 14.29 2.84 -17.25
C PRO A 143 15.28 1.72 -16.89
N ALA A 144 15.43 1.42 -15.60
CA ALA A 144 16.32 0.36 -15.13
C ALA A 144 15.90 -1.05 -15.56
N VAL A 145 14.63 -1.26 -15.92
CA VAL A 145 14.05 -2.58 -16.19
C VAL A 145 13.31 -2.68 -17.53
N TRP A 146 13.14 -1.60 -18.28
CA TRP A 146 12.41 -1.64 -19.56
C TRP A 146 13.01 -2.62 -20.58
N SER A 147 14.32 -2.86 -20.54
CA SER A 147 14.97 -3.90 -21.36
C SER A 147 14.42 -5.32 -21.13
N LYS A 148 13.72 -5.54 -20.01
CA LYS A 148 13.05 -6.80 -19.67
C LYS A 148 11.62 -6.89 -20.23
N ASN A 149 11.05 -5.79 -20.73
CA ASN A 149 9.73 -5.79 -21.36
C ASN A 149 9.82 -6.36 -22.78
N SER A 150 9.19 -7.51 -23.01
CA SER A 150 9.12 -8.16 -24.32
C SER A 150 7.73 -8.12 -24.94
N CYS A 151 6.76 -7.44 -24.31
CA CYS A 151 5.34 -7.47 -24.72
C CYS A 151 5.05 -6.78 -26.06
N ALA A 152 5.96 -5.92 -26.54
CA ALA A 152 5.87 -5.39 -27.90
C ALA A 152 6.34 -6.39 -28.98
N LYS A 153 7.02 -7.48 -28.59
CA LYS A 153 7.69 -8.43 -29.50
C LYS A 153 7.16 -9.86 -29.39
N LYS A 154 6.59 -10.23 -28.24
CA LYS A 154 6.12 -11.59 -27.93
C LYS A 154 4.74 -11.53 -27.31
N TYR A 155 3.85 -12.43 -27.74
CA TYR A 155 2.51 -12.59 -27.16
C TYR A 155 2.58 -13.15 -25.73
N ASP A 156 3.42 -14.17 -25.53
CA ASP A 156 3.74 -14.69 -24.21
C ASP A 156 4.90 -13.88 -23.60
N CYS A 157 4.55 -12.77 -22.96
CA CYS A 157 5.49 -11.86 -22.34
C CYS A 157 5.20 -11.71 -20.84
N LYS A 158 6.27 -11.48 -20.06
CA LYS A 158 6.12 -11.08 -18.66
C LYS A 158 5.75 -9.61 -18.60
N ILE A 159 4.54 -9.31 -18.15
CA ILE A 159 4.07 -7.95 -17.90
C ILE A 159 4.85 -7.38 -16.71
N LEU A 160 5.40 -6.17 -16.89
CA LEU A 160 6.07 -5.44 -15.82
C LEU A 160 5.04 -4.80 -14.87
N PRO A 161 5.39 -4.56 -13.59
CA PRO A 161 4.47 -3.96 -12.62
C PRO A 161 3.93 -2.59 -13.06
N ASN A 162 2.63 -2.36 -12.90
CA ASN A 162 2.05 -1.02 -13.03
C ASN A 162 2.39 -0.19 -11.78
N SER A 163 2.49 1.14 -11.91
CA SER A 163 2.86 2.00 -10.78
C SER A 163 1.74 2.16 -9.75
N LEU A 164 0.58 2.67 -10.15
CA LEU A 164 -0.57 2.87 -9.27
C LEU A 164 -1.81 2.16 -9.84
N VAL A 165 -2.36 1.20 -9.11
CA VAL A 165 -3.56 0.47 -9.48
C VAL A 165 -4.61 0.67 -8.39
N MET A 166 -5.80 1.10 -8.80
CA MET A 166 -6.95 1.26 -7.93
C MET A 166 -8.09 0.37 -8.42
N ASP A 167 -8.48 -0.58 -7.58
CA ASP A 167 -9.50 -1.57 -7.89
C ASP A 167 -10.63 -1.46 -6.87
N PHE A 168 -11.86 -1.28 -7.35
CA PHE A 168 -13.05 -1.12 -6.50
C PHE A 168 -12.93 0.03 -5.50
N VAL A 169 -12.30 1.14 -5.90
CA VAL A 169 -12.22 2.36 -5.09
C VAL A 169 -13.43 3.25 -5.37
N ASN A 170 -14.14 3.71 -4.34
CA ASN A 170 -15.27 4.64 -4.49
C ASN A 170 -15.02 5.97 -3.79
N ASN A 171 -15.53 7.05 -4.38
CA ASN A 171 -15.38 8.41 -3.87
C ASN A 171 -13.90 8.77 -3.62
N GLY A 172 -13.06 8.50 -4.63
CA GLY A 172 -11.61 8.65 -4.53
C GLY A 172 -11.10 9.92 -5.22
N GLU A 173 -9.98 10.44 -4.74
CA GLU A 173 -9.25 11.54 -5.36
C GLU A 173 -7.77 11.19 -5.54
N VAL A 174 -7.21 11.51 -6.71
CA VAL A 174 -5.75 11.60 -6.91
C VAL A 174 -5.44 13.00 -7.41
N SER A 175 -4.63 13.74 -6.65
CA SER A 175 -4.35 15.14 -6.99
C SER A 175 -2.92 15.62 -6.74
N GLY A 176 -2.43 16.50 -7.61
CA GLY A 176 -1.15 17.22 -7.44
C GLY A 176 0.15 16.41 -7.57
N VAL A 177 0.09 15.09 -7.35
CA VAL A 177 1.25 14.20 -7.41
C VAL A 177 1.78 14.02 -8.83
N THR A 178 3.04 13.62 -8.94
CA THR A 178 3.66 13.23 -10.22
C THR A 178 3.84 11.71 -10.28
N LEU A 179 3.37 11.08 -11.35
CA LEU A 179 3.67 9.69 -11.69
C LEU A 179 4.83 9.69 -12.67
N LEU A 180 5.98 9.17 -12.23
CA LEU A 180 7.23 9.25 -12.96
C LEU A 180 7.70 7.85 -13.36
N ASN A 181 8.19 7.70 -14.60
CA ASN A 181 8.95 6.55 -15.07
C ASN A 181 8.34 5.19 -14.70
N SER A 182 7.08 4.94 -15.05
CA SER A 182 6.47 3.62 -14.81
C SER A 182 7.24 2.49 -15.49
N LYS A 183 7.27 1.30 -14.85
CA LYS A 183 7.77 0.08 -15.50
C LYS A 183 6.82 -0.41 -16.60
N PHE A 184 5.52 -0.12 -16.47
CA PHE A 184 4.47 -0.47 -17.44
C PHE A 184 3.44 0.67 -17.55
N PHE A 185 2.22 0.53 -16.98
CA PHE A 185 1.26 1.66 -16.90
C PHE A 185 1.51 2.53 -15.68
N HIS A 186 1.36 3.86 -15.81
CA HIS A 186 1.47 4.78 -14.68
C HIS A 186 0.30 4.65 -13.71
N MET A 187 -0.92 4.58 -14.24
CA MET A 187 -2.14 4.47 -13.44
C MET A 187 -3.18 3.59 -14.12
N LYS A 188 -3.79 2.66 -13.37
CA LYS A 188 -4.96 1.89 -13.80
C LYS A 188 -6.08 2.00 -12.77
N MET A 189 -7.31 2.07 -13.27
CA MET A 189 -8.52 2.04 -12.45
C MET A 189 -9.45 0.93 -12.98
N TYR A 190 -9.91 0.06 -12.09
CA TYR A 190 -10.88 -0.98 -12.42
C TYR A 190 -12.05 -0.97 -11.45
N GLN A 191 -13.27 -0.94 -12.00
CA GLN A 191 -14.53 -0.88 -11.22
C GLN A 191 -14.55 0.19 -10.11
N CYS A 192 -13.90 1.33 -10.35
CA CYS A 192 -13.95 2.48 -9.45
C CYS A 192 -15.17 3.35 -9.75
N LYS A 193 -15.66 4.07 -8.73
CA LYS A 193 -16.82 4.97 -8.86
C LYS A 193 -16.51 6.34 -8.26
N ASP A 194 -16.98 7.40 -8.91
CA ASP A 194 -16.86 8.78 -8.42
C ASP A 194 -15.40 9.17 -8.13
N MET A 195 -14.54 8.99 -9.14
CA MET A 195 -13.11 9.31 -9.05
C MET A 195 -12.81 10.73 -9.59
N LEU A 196 -12.04 11.50 -8.82
CA LEU A 196 -11.46 12.77 -9.23
C LEU A 196 -9.96 12.62 -9.45
N ILE A 197 -9.50 12.80 -10.69
CA ILE A 197 -8.08 12.92 -11.03
C ILE A 197 -7.84 14.38 -11.41
N LYS A 198 -6.98 15.08 -10.67
CA LYS A 198 -6.82 16.53 -10.85
C LYS A 198 -5.37 16.95 -10.67
N ASP A 199 -4.84 17.79 -11.54
CA ASP A 199 -3.49 18.33 -11.40
C ASP A 199 -2.39 17.26 -11.31
N VAL A 200 -2.65 16.05 -11.83
CA VAL A 200 -1.67 14.95 -11.84
C VAL A 200 -0.75 15.13 -13.04
N THR A 201 0.55 15.08 -12.78
CA THR A 201 1.57 15.08 -13.83
C THR A 201 2.00 13.64 -14.10
N VAL A 202 2.08 13.26 -15.36
CA VAL A 202 2.59 11.93 -15.74
C VAL A 202 3.74 12.12 -16.73
N THR A 203 4.88 11.48 -16.47
CA THR A 203 6.09 11.65 -17.27
C THR A 203 6.90 10.35 -17.32
N ALA A 204 7.40 10.02 -18.51
CA ALA A 204 8.38 8.95 -18.72
C ALA A 204 9.43 9.42 -19.73
N LEU A 205 10.62 8.81 -19.71
CA LEU A 205 11.62 9.03 -20.75
C LEU A 205 11.11 8.58 -22.13
N GLY A 206 11.59 9.24 -23.19
CA GLY A 206 11.07 9.05 -24.56
C GLY A 206 11.28 7.65 -25.15
N ASP A 207 12.18 6.85 -24.58
CA ASP A 207 12.44 5.45 -24.93
C ASP A 207 11.57 4.45 -24.13
N SER A 208 10.60 4.94 -23.35
CA SER A 208 9.65 4.10 -22.62
C SER A 208 8.95 3.09 -23.56
N PRO A 209 8.95 1.78 -23.24
CA PRO A 209 8.32 0.74 -24.05
C PRO A 209 6.77 0.81 -24.01
N ASN A 210 6.21 1.65 -23.14
CA ASN A 210 4.77 1.77 -22.91
C ASN A 210 4.26 3.15 -23.35
N THR A 211 3.18 3.14 -24.14
CA THR A 211 2.61 4.29 -24.88
C THR A 211 1.47 5.02 -24.16
N ASP A 212 1.23 4.78 -22.86
CA ASP A 212 0.13 5.44 -22.14
C ASP A 212 0.25 6.98 -22.14
N LEU A 213 1.47 7.50 -22.38
CA LEU A 213 1.80 8.87 -22.76
C LEU A 213 3.13 8.98 -23.54
N GLN A 214 3.34 8.28 -24.66
CA GLN A 214 4.53 8.58 -25.46
C GLN A 214 4.43 10.01 -26.04
N GLY A 215 5.26 10.94 -25.52
CA GLY A 215 5.59 12.20 -26.19
C GLY A 215 5.82 13.43 -25.30
N GLU A 216 5.05 13.67 -24.25
CA GLU A 216 4.96 15.03 -23.68
C GLU A 216 4.53 15.06 -22.20
N HIS A 217 4.98 16.08 -21.47
CA HIS A 217 4.53 16.42 -20.11
C HIS A 217 3.03 16.75 -20.11
N HIS A 218 2.18 15.78 -19.80
CA HIS A 218 0.74 16.00 -19.71
C HIS A 218 0.31 16.15 -18.25
N ARG A 219 -0.12 17.36 -17.89
CA ARG A 219 -0.97 17.59 -16.70
C ARG A 219 -2.39 17.17 -17.08
N ARG A 220 -3.01 16.26 -16.34
CA ARG A 220 -4.37 15.78 -16.63
C ARG A 220 -5.36 16.19 -15.54
N ASP A 221 -6.48 16.76 -15.97
CA ASP A 221 -7.70 16.90 -15.19
C ASP A 221 -8.77 15.96 -15.77
N LEU A 222 -9.16 14.93 -15.03
CA LEU A 222 -10.17 13.96 -15.43
C LEU A 222 -11.12 13.69 -14.26
N ARG A 223 -12.40 14.04 -14.44
CA ARG A 223 -13.48 13.60 -13.54
C ARG A 223 -14.20 12.42 -14.15
N LEU A 224 -14.10 11.26 -13.52
CA LEU A 224 -14.85 10.06 -13.91
C LEU A 224 -16.08 9.93 -13.01
N ARG A 225 -17.25 10.28 -13.55
CA ARG A 225 -18.55 9.95 -12.96
C ARG A 225 -19.10 8.69 -13.62
N PRO A 226 -19.81 7.81 -12.89
CA PRO A 226 -20.44 6.65 -13.50
C PRO A 226 -21.41 7.11 -14.59
N ARG A 227 -21.25 6.56 -15.81
CA ARG A 227 -22.35 6.59 -16.78
C ARG A 227 -23.51 5.86 -16.12
N HIS A 228 -24.67 6.53 -15.99
CA HIS A 228 -25.91 5.82 -15.70
C HIS A 228 -26.02 4.67 -16.70
N GLN A 229 -25.99 3.42 -16.21
CA GLN A 229 -26.47 2.30 -17.01
C GLN A 229 -27.92 2.64 -17.36
N HIS A 230 -28.17 2.93 -18.64
CA HIS A 230 -29.50 2.96 -19.19
C HIS A 230 -30.15 1.61 -18.85
N ARG A 231 -31.05 1.60 -17.87
CA ARG A 231 -32.06 0.53 -17.79
C ARG A 231 -32.80 0.58 -19.11
N GLN A 232 -32.74 -0.50 -19.88
CA GLN A 232 -33.67 -0.69 -20.98
C GLN A 232 -35.10 -0.61 -20.42
N PRO A 233 -36.02 0.13 -21.06
CA PRO A 233 -37.41 0.07 -20.67
C PRO A 233 -37.94 -1.34 -20.96
N ARG A 234 -38.57 -1.95 -19.94
CA ARG A 234 -39.39 -3.15 -20.14
C ARG A 234 -40.46 -2.80 -21.16
N ALA A 235 -40.50 -3.52 -22.28
CA ALA A 235 -41.66 -3.53 -23.15
C ALA A 235 -42.84 -4.09 -22.34
N VAL A 236 -43.85 -3.25 -22.11
CA VAL A 236 -45.19 -3.71 -21.74
C VAL A 236 -45.81 -4.18 -23.05
N GLN A 237 -45.98 -5.49 -23.21
CA GLN A 237 -46.87 -6.04 -24.24
C GLN A 237 -48.31 -5.89 -23.72
N GLY A 238 -49.09 -5.09 -24.42
CA GLY A 238 -50.55 -5.22 -24.49
C GLY A 238 -50.93 -6.07 -25.70
#